data_AF-A0A2E6RLG7-F1
#
_entry.id   AF-A0A2E6RLG7-F1
#
_cell.length_a   1.000
_cell.length_b   1.000
_cell.length_c   1.000
_cell.angle_alpha   90.00
_cell.angle_beta   90.00
_cell.angle_gamma   90.00
#
_symmetry.space_group_name_H-M   'P 1'
#
loop_
_entity.id
_entity.type
_entity.pdbx_description
1 polymer ?
#
loop_
_entity_poly.entity_id
_entity_poly.type
_entity_poly.pdbx_seq_one_letter_code
_entity_poly.pdbx_strand_id
1 'polypeptide(L)'
;MDCTYCHRTVAKAASAHIPAVELCASCHRAVGSPDSEDLQKLRMYSGIYEDEQTSQVVVDPEMASPINWRRVHRMPDHVRFVHSAHINYLTNNPSAIGNVPDYLDISGEEKVPASQVCSTCHGDVANMEKVYQVEPLKMGQCVNCHRKNGGPTDCAACHH
;
A
#
# COMPACT_ATOMS: atom_id res chain seq x y z
N MET A 1 -6.89 5.81 -9.23
CA MET A 1 -5.51 5.30 -9.40
C MET A 1 -5.46 3.89 -8.86
N ASP A 2 -4.73 3.01 -9.50
CA ASP A 2 -4.62 1.60 -9.09
C ASP A 2 -3.69 1.42 -7.87
N CYS A 3 -4.04 0.56 -6.92
CA CYS A 3 -3.25 0.32 -5.70
C CYS A 3 -1.82 -0.15 -6.00
N THR A 4 -1.65 -0.97 -7.05
CA THR A 4 -0.36 -1.58 -7.43
C THR A 4 0.56 -0.60 -8.17
N TYR A 5 0.05 0.56 -8.57
CA TYR A 5 0.87 1.61 -9.19
C TYR A 5 1.95 2.13 -8.22
N CYS A 6 1.55 2.36 -6.97
CA CYS A 6 2.44 2.76 -5.89
C CYS A 6 3.05 1.55 -5.18
N HIS A 7 2.23 0.53 -4.86
CA HIS A 7 2.65 -0.68 -4.14
C HIS A 7 3.10 -1.80 -5.08
N ARG A 8 4.14 -1.51 -5.87
CA ARG A 8 4.53 -2.31 -7.04
C ARG A 8 4.97 -3.74 -6.77
N THR A 9 5.44 -4.02 -5.55
CA THR A 9 5.98 -5.35 -5.20
C THR A 9 4.93 -6.25 -4.56
N VAL A 10 3.71 -5.77 -4.33
CA VAL A 10 2.68 -6.48 -3.55
C VAL A 10 2.36 -7.87 -4.11
N ALA A 11 2.36 -8.04 -5.42
CA ALA A 11 2.09 -9.32 -6.09
C ALA A 11 3.34 -10.22 -6.23
N LYS A 12 4.54 -9.72 -5.93
CA LYS A 12 5.81 -10.40 -6.26
C LYS A 12 6.69 -10.69 -5.06
N ALA A 13 6.57 -9.94 -3.97
CA ALA A 13 7.45 -10.02 -2.81
C ALA A 13 6.66 -10.20 -1.50
N ALA A 14 7.40 -10.46 -0.41
CA ALA A 14 6.81 -10.57 0.92
C ALA A 14 6.26 -9.23 1.46
N SER A 15 6.77 -8.10 0.98
CA SER A 15 6.36 -6.74 1.36
C SER A 15 5.82 -5.99 0.14
N ALA A 16 4.78 -5.19 0.35
CA ALA A 16 4.24 -4.27 -0.65
C ALA A 16 5.09 -3.00 -0.85
N HIS A 17 5.98 -2.71 0.10
CA HIS A 17 6.80 -1.49 0.24
C HIS A 17 6.01 -0.18 0.24
N ILE A 18 6.56 0.84 0.89
CA ILE A 18 6.08 2.22 0.75
C ILE A 18 6.86 2.82 -0.41
N PRO A 19 6.21 3.50 -1.38
CA PRO A 19 6.92 4.08 -2.51
C PRO A 19 7.92 5.15 -2.07
N ALA A 20 8.98 5.30 -2.86
CA ALA A 20 9.93 6.39 -2.69
C ALA A 20 9.28 7.74 -3.05
N VAL A 21 9.77 8.84 -2.49
CA VAL A 21 9.16 10.17 -2.61
C VAL A 21 9.15 10.66 -4.07
N GLU A 22 10.15 10.25 -4.83
CA GLU A 22 10.32 10.54 -6.26
C GLU A 22 9.13 10.05 -7.09
N LEU A 23 8.48 8.95 -6.68
CA LEU A 23 7.29 8.48 -7.38
C LEU A 23 6.17 9.53 -7.31
N CYS A 24 5.97 10.14 -6.15
CA CYS A 24 4.97 11.19 -5.98
C CYS A 24 5.35 12.45 -6.77
N ALA A 25 6.64 12.82 -6.73
CA ALA A 25 7.17 13.99 -7.43
C ALA A 25 7.14 13.87 -8.96
N SER A 26 7.09 12.64 -9.51
CA SER A 26 7.00 12.42 -10.95
C SER A 26 5.85 13.19 -11.62
N CYS A 27 4.72 13.31 -10.93
CA CYS A 27 3.59 14.15 -11.32
C CYS A 27 3.58 15.48 -10.54
N HIS A 28 3.77 15.43 -9.22
CA HIS A 28 3.59 16.61 -8.36
C HIS A 28 4.66 17.71 -8.51
N ARG A 29 5.72 17.46 -9.28
CA ARG A 29 6.61 18.53 -9.77
C ARG A 29 5.90 19.56 -10.64
N ALA A 30 4.81 19.17 -11.32
CA ALA A 30 4.03 20.03 -12.21
C ALA A 30 2.54 20.11 -11.85
N VAL A 31 2.01 19.12 -11.12
CA VAL A 31 0.59 19.02 -10.79
C VAL A 31 0.33 19.44 -9.35
N GLY A 32 -0.70 20.28 -9.17
CA GLY A 32 -1.17 20.77 -7.87
C GLY A 32 -0.73 22.21 -7.58
N SER A 33 -1.41 22.85 -6.62
CA SER A 33 -1.19 24.27 -6.31
C SER A 33 0.26 24.54 -5.88
N PRO A 34 0.91 25.62 -6.38
CA PRO A 34 2.19 26.07 -5.84
C PRO A 34 2.08 26.49 -4.37
N ASP A 35 0.91 26.98 -3.93
CA ASP A 35 0.69 27.52 -2.59
C ASP A 35 0.34 26.43 -1.54
N SER A 36 0.25 25.16 -1.95
CA SER A 36 -0.02 24.07 -1.01
C SER A 36 1.24 23.74 -0.22
N GLU A 37 1.23 24.04 1.08
CA GLU A 37 2.35 23.74 2.00
C GLU A 37 2.76 22.26 1.95
N ASP A 38 1.80 21.34 1.86
CA ASP A 38 2.08 19.91 1.85
C ASP A 38 2.72 19.45 0.52
N LEU A 39 2.32 20.05 -0.60
CA LEU A 39 2.98 19.78 -1.89
C LEU A 39 4.37 20.40 -1.95
N GLN A 40 4.60 21.57 -1.33
CA GLN A 40 5.93 22.16 -1.21
C GLN A 40 6.85 21.25 -0.39
N LYS A 41 6.39 20.74 0.76
CA LYS A 41 7.14 19.75 1.55
C LYS A 41 7.47 18.51 0.72
N LEU A 42 6.51 17.97 -0.02
CA LEU A 42 6.72 16.79 -0.86
C LEU A 42 7.77 17.05 -1.97
N ARG A 43 7.69 18.19 -2.65
CA ARG A 43 8.68 18.61 -3.66
C ARG A 43 10.06 18.71 -3.04
N MET A 44 10.17 19.37 -1.88
CA MET A 44 11.42 19.51 -1.14
C MET A 44 12.01 18.14 -0.76
N TYR A 45 11.21 17.21 -0.23
CA TYR A 45 11.67 15.85 0.08
C TYR A 45 12.13 15.06 -1.16
N SER A 46 11.62 15.40 -2.35
CA SER A 46 12.10 14.85 -3.62
C SER A 46 13.29 15.60 -4.23
N GLY A 47 13.87 16.58 -3.51
CA GLY A 47 14.97 17.40 -4.00
C GLY A 47 14.56 18.50 -4.97
N ILE A 48 13.26 18.84 -5.05
CA ILE A 48 12.74 19.89 -5.94
C ILE A 48 12.42 21.12 -5.10
N TYR A 49 13.09 22.24 -5.40
CA TYR A 49 12.87 23.51 -4.72
C TYR A 49 13.06 24.68 -5.67
N GLU A 50 12.61 25.86 -5.27
CA GLU A 50 12.86 27.11 -5.99
C GLU A 50 14.10 27.78 -5.42
N ASP A 51 15.04 28.15 -6.29
CA ASP A 51 16.23 28.88 -5.90
C ASP A 51 15.88 30.34 -5.57
N GLU A 52 16.24 30.79 -4.37
CA GLU A 52 15.85 32.12 -3.88
C GLU A 52 16.50 33.28 -4.66
N GLN A 53 17.64 33.04 -5.32
CA GLN A 53 18.40 34.08 -6.02
C GLN A 53 17.95 34.27 -7.46
N THR A 54 17.53 33.17 -8.11
CA THR A 54 17.21 33.12 -9.54
C THR A 54 15.72 32.89 -9.81
N SER A 55 14.94 32.54 -8.78
CA SER A 55 13.54 32.11 -8.89
C SER A 55 13.35 30.95 -9.88
N GLN A 56 14.38 30.12 -10.05
CA GLN A 56 14.34 28.95 -10.92
C GLN A 56 14.05 27.69 -10.12
N VAL A 57 13.29 26.77 -10.71
CA VAL A 57 13.07 25.44 -10.13
C VAL A 57 14.33 24.60 -10.33
N VAL A 58 14.92 24.17 -9.23
CA VAL A 58 16.10 23.30 -9.17
C VAL A 58 15.65 21.89 -8.79
N VAL A 59 16.30 20.90 -9.40
CA VAL A 59 16.17 19.49 -9.04
C VAL A 59 17.54 18.98 -8.60
N ASP A 60 17.69 18.77 -7.30
CA ASP A 60 18.92 18.35 -6.66
C ASP A 60 18.71 17.01 -5.92
N PRO A 61 19.18 15.89 -6.49
CA PRO A 61 19.09 14.58 -5.86
C PRO A 61 19.83 14.47 -4.52
N GLU A 62 20.85 15.29 -4.26
CA GLU A 62 21.60 15.26 -2.99
C GLU A 62 20.77 15.81 -1.83
N MET A 63 19.79 16.67 -2.14
CA MET A 63 18.84 17.22 -1.18
C MET A 63 17.61 16.32 -0.96
N ALA A 64 17.41 15.30 -1.81
CA ALA A 64 16.31 14.36 -1.64
C ALA A 64 16.47 13.58 -0.32
N SER A 65 15.36 13.42 0.41
CA SER A 65 15.36 12.79 1.73
C SER A 65 14.12 11.92 1.93
N PRO A 66 14.25 10.74 2.56
CA PRO A 66 13.11 9.86 2.78
C PRO A 66 12.14 10.45 3.81
N ILE A 67 10.85 10.30 3.56
CA ILE A 67 9.81 10.63 4.54
C ILE A 67 9.83 9.59 5.67
N ASN A 68 9.85 10.06 6.91
CA ASN A 68 9.82 9.18 8.09
C ASN A 68 8.38 8.73 8.39
N TRP A 69 7.92 7.72 7.63
CA TRP A 69 6.55 7.21 7.72
C TRP A 69 6.25 6.53 9.05
N ARG A 70 5.14 6.94 9.68
CA ARG A 70 4.57 6.19 10.80
C ARG A 70 3.76 5.00 10.27
N ARG A 71 4.26 3.79 10.54
CA ARG A 71 3.61 2.54 10.12
C ARG A 71 2.28 2.31 10.86
N VAL A 72 1.21 2.05 10.10
CA VAL A 72 -0.14 1.75 10.62
C VAL A 72 -0.31 0.26 10.90
N HIS A 73 0.08 -0.60 9.96
CA HIS A 73 -0.04 -2.06 10.08
C HIS A 73 1.31 -2.67 10.50
N ARG A 74 1.34 -3.33 11.67
CA ARG A 74 2.52 -4.04 12.17
C ARG A 74 2.14 -5.37 12.80
N MET A 75 2.81 -6.43 12.36
CA MET A 75 2.82 -7.73 13.03
C MET A 75 4.10 -7.88 13.84
N PRO A 76 4.11 -8.75 14.87
CA PRO A 76 5.33 -9.09 15.60
C PRO A 76 6.42 -9.66 14.68
N ASP A 77 7.69 -9.45 15.02
CA ASP A 77 8.82 -9.83 14.16
C ASP A 77 8.98 -11.36 14.00
N HIS A 78 8.48 -12.14 14.97
CA HIS A 78 8.41 -13.61 14.92
C HIS A 78 7.26 -14.14 14.04
N VAL A 79 6.53 -13.26 13.33
CA VAL A 79 5.49 -13.63 12.36
C VAL A 79 6.00 -13.39 10.95
N ARG A 80 5.98 -14.43 10.12
CA ARG A 80 6.21 -14.34 8.69
C ARG A 80 4.90 -14.09 7.95
N PHE A 81 4.83 -13.00 7.21
CA PHE A 81 3.76 -12.74 6.26
C PHE A 81 4.34 -12.41 4.89
N VAL A 82 3.79 -13.04 3.85
CA VAL A 82 4.25 -12.88 2.47
C VAL A 82 3.12 -12.34 1.60
N HIS A 83 3.17 -11.05 1.23
CA HIS A 83 2.11 -10.43 0.43
C HIS A 83 1.82 -11.19 -0.86
N SER A 84 2.85 -11.54 -1.66
CA SER A 84 2.64 -12.21 -2.95
C SER A 84 1.81 -13.50 -2.85
N ALA A 85 2.01 -14.32 -1.82
CA ALA A 85 1.23 -15.53 -1.60
C ALA A 85 -0.26 -15.22 -1.39
N HIS A 86 -0.57 -14.23 -0.55
CA HIS A 86 -1.95 -13.85 -0.22
C HIS A 86 -2.65 -13.13 -1.37
N ILE A 87 -1.93 -12.22 -2.05
CA ILE A 87 -2.47 -11.49 -3.21
C ILE A 87 -2.76 -12.46 -4.35
N ASN A 88 -1.85 -13.40 -4.63
CA ASN A 88 -2.09 -14.42 -5.67
C ASN A 88 -3.26 -15.33 -5.32
N TYR A 89 -3.41 -15.71 -4.05
CA TYR A 89 -4.57 -16.50 -3.61
C TYR A 89 -5.88 -15.75 -3.87
N LEU A 90 -6.01 -14.50 -3.38
CA LEU A 90 -7.24 -13.71 -3.52
C LEU A 90 -7.57 -13.36 -4.98
N THR A 91 -6.55 -13.06 -5.78
CA THR A 91 -6.68 -12.78 -7.22
C THR A 91 -7.40 -13.93 -7.93
N ASN A 92 -7.11 -15.18 -7.57
CA ASN A 92 -7.69 -16.38 -8.19
C ASN A 92 -8.87 -16.97 -7.40
N ASN A 93 -9.28 -16.35 -6.29
CA ASN A 93 -10.41 -16.79 -5.48
C ASN A 93 -11.25 -15.58 -5.04
N PRO A 94 -11.96 -14.90 -5.97
CA PRO A 94 -12.69 -13.67 -5.62
C PRO A 94 -13.75 -13.85 -4.53
N SER A 95 -14.30 -15.05 -4.38
CA SER A 95 -15.22 -15.41 -3.29
C SER A 95 -14.61 -15.34 -1.87
N ALA A 96 -13.28 -15.33 -1.76
CA ALA A 96 -12.56 -15.18 -0.50
C ALA A 96 -12.25 -13.70 -0.15
N ILE A 97 -12.51 -12.76 -1.06
CA ILE A 97 -12.27 -11.33 -0.86
C ILE A 97 -13.33 -10.79 0.11
N GLY A 98 -12.87 -10.18 1.19
CA GLY A 98 -13.71 -9.53 2.19
C GLY A 98 -13.69 -8.02 2.04
N ASN A 99 -14.57 -7.32 2.75
CA ASN A 99 -14.59 -5.85 2.80
C ASN A 99 -14.57 -5.22 1.40
N VAL A 100 -15.28 -5.82 0.44
CA VAL A 100 -15.38 -5.30 -0.94
C VAL A 100 -16.12 -3.97 -0.88
N PRO A 101 -15.53 -2.85 -1.32
CA PRO A 101 -16.21 -1.56 -1.32
C PRO A 101 -17.43 -1.58 -2.26
N ASP A 102 -18.47 -0.82 -1.93
CA ASP A 102 -19.74 -0.79 -2.69
C ASP A 102 -19.59 -0.37 -4.16
N TYR A 103 -18.49 0.32 -4.50
CA TYR A 103 -18.18 0.74 -5.86
C TYR A 103 -17.45 -0.33 -6.69
N LEU A 104 -17.08 -1.45 -6.09
CA LEU A 104 -16.30 -2.51 -6.72
C LEU A 104 -17.16 -3.77 -6.88
N ASP A 105 -17.60 -4.05 -8.10
CA ASP A 105 -18.29 -5.29 -8.42
C ASP A 105 -17.27 -6.35 -8.87
N ILE A 106 -17.20 -7.44 -8.10
CA ILE A 106 -16.40 -8.64 -8.40
C ILE A 106 -17.29 -9.89 -8.47
N SER A 107 -18.60 -9.71 -8.50
CA SER A 107 -19.55 -10.81 -8.45
C SER A 107 -19.51 -11.63 -9.74
N GLY A 108 -19.41 -12.95 -9.61
CA GLY A 108 -19.31 -13.86 -10.75
C GLY A 108 -17.95 -13.89 -11.44
N GLU A 109 -16.96 -13.11 -10.98
CA GLU A 109 -15.61 -13.15 -11.52
C GLU A 109 -14.87 -14.41 -11.06
N GLU A 110 -14.25 -15.12 -12.00
CA GLU A 110 -13.33 -16.23 -11.70
C GLU A 110 -11.97 -15.73 -11.23
N LYS A 111 -11.57 -14.53 -11.68
CA LYS A 111 -10.29 -13.92 -11.36
C LYS A 111 -10.38 -12.40 -11.40
N VAL A 112 -9.80 -11.74 -10.40
CA VAL A 112 -9.75 -10.27 -10.34
C VAL A 112 -8.32 -9.75 -10.34
N PRO A 113 -8.07 -8.52 -10.81
CA PRO A 113 -6.76 -7.87 -10.69
C PRO A 113 -6.27 -7.76 -9.23
N ALA A 114 -4.95 -7.82 -9.04
CA ALA A 114 -4.34 -7.71 -7.71
C ALA A 114 -4.71 -6.42 -6.94
N SER A 115 -5.03 -5.34 -7.65
CA SER A 115 -5.45 -4.07 -7.04
C SER A 115 -6.84 -4.11 -6.43
N GLN A 116 -7.66 -5.09 -6.79
CA GLN A 116 -9.04 -5.21 -6.31
C GLN A 116 -9.15 -6.07 -5.05
N VAL A 117 -8.04 -6.67 -4.57
CA VAL A 117 -8.09 -7.63 -3.46
C VAL A 117 -7.69 -7.02 -2.11
N CYS A 118 -7.16 -5.80 -2.12
CA CYS A 118 -6.48 -5.19 -0.96
C CYS A 118 -7.42 -4.89 0.22
N SER A 119 -8.70 -4.61 -0.07
CA SER A 119 -9.67 -4.20 0.95
C SER A 119 -9.96 -5.31 1.97
N THR A 120 -9.79 -6.58 1.59
CA THR A 120 -9.89 -7.74 2.49
C THR A 120 -9.13 -7.53 3.80
N CYS A 121 -7.93 -6.92 3.73
CA CYS A 121 -7.09 -6.70 4.91
C CYS A 121 -6.99 -5.23 5.33
N HIS A 122 -7.05 -4.30 4.37
CA HIS A 122 -6.80 -2.87 4.62
C HIS A 122 -8.07 -2.01 4.62
N GLY A 123 -9.24 -2.60 4.33
CA GLY A 123 -10.50 -1.89 4.18
C GLY A 123 -10.53 -1.00 2.96
N ASP A 124 -11.52 -0.11 2.93
CA ASP A 124 -11.69 0.85 1.84
C ASP A 124 -10.72 2.04 2.00
N VAL A 125 -9.45 1.81 1.70
CA VAL A 125 -8.39 2.83 1.77
C VAL A 125 -8.66 4.01 0.84
N ALA A 126 -9.39 3.80 -0.26
CA ALA A 126 -9.69 4.87 -1.23
C ALA A 126 -10.58 5.96 -0.62
N ASN A 127 -11.45 5.59 0.33
CA ASN A 127 -12.33 6.51 1.03
C ASN A 127 -11.82 6.91 2.43
N MET A 128 -10.56 6.59 2.78
CA MET A 128 -9.94 7.05 4.02
C MET A 128 -9.26 8.41 3.82
N GLU A 129 -9.66 9.42 4.61
CA GLU A 129 -8.92 10.69 4.70
C GLU A 129 -7.50 10.46 5.23
N LYS A 130 -7.36 9.56 6.21
CA LYS A 130 -6.08 9.12 6.76
C LYS A 130 -6.14 7.63 7.00
N VAL A 131 -5.09 6.91 6.56
CA VAL A 131 -5.03 5.46 6.71
C VAL A 131 -5.05 5.08 8.20
N TYR A 132 -5.96 4.18 8.56
CA TYR A 132 -6.05 3.54 9.87
C TYR A 132 -6.20 2.04 9.72
N GLN A 133 -6.07 1.32 10.84
CA GLN A 133 -6.18 -0.13 10.86
C GLN A 133 -7.64 -0.53 11.08
N VAL A 134 -8.27 -1.14 10.08
CA VAL A 134 -9.63 -1.71 10.18
C VAL A 134 -9.61 -3.11 10.79
N GLU A 135 -8.69 -3.96 10.33
CA GLU A 135 -8.53 -5.33 10.82
C GLU A 135 -7.40 -5.41 11.84
N PRO A 136 -7.59 -6.05 13.00
CA PRO A 136 -6.57 -6.07 14.05
C PRO A 136 -5.34 -6.94 13.70
N LEU A 137 -5.41 -7.72 12.60
CA LEU A 137 -4.35 -8.61 12.09
C LEU A 137 -3.70 -9.47 13.18
N LYS A 138 -4.54 -10.01 14.07
CA LYS A 138 -4.13 -10.94 15.12
C LYS A 138 -4.23 -12.38 14.60
N MET A 139 -3.53 -13.29 15.26
CA MET A 139 -3.51 -14.72 14.91
C MET A 139 -4.90 -15.29 14.60
N GLY A 140 -5.93 -14.95 15.40
CA GLY A 140 -7.30 -15.42 15.18
C GLY A 140 -7.84 -15.07 13.79
N GLN A 141 -7.59 -13.86 13.28
CA GLN A 141 -8.03 -13.45 11.94
C GLN A 141 -7.33 -14.27 10.85
N CYS A 142 -6.01 -14.45 10.96
CA CYS A 142 -5.22 -15.24 10.02
C CYS A 142 -5.71 -16.69 9.97
N VAL A 143 -5.80 -17.34 11.14
CA VAL A 143 -6.17 -18.75 11.24
C VAL A 143 -7.62 -18.98 10.83
N ASN A 144 -8.55 -18.08 11.19
CA ASN A 144 -9.95 -18.23 10.79
C ASN A 144 -10.13 -18.10 9.28
N CYS A 145 -9.45 -17.13 8.65
CA CYS A 145 -9.45 -17.00 7.20
C CYS A 145 -8.86 -18.26 6.54
N HIS A 146 -7.71 -18.74 7.03
CA HIS A 146 -7.08 -19.95 6.50
C HIS A 146 -7.97 -21.20 6.68
N ARG A 147 -8.63 -21.38 7.83
CA ARG A 147 -9.59 -22.50 8.04
C ARG A 147 -10.75 -22.47 7.05
N LYS A 148 -11.31 -21.29 6.77
CA LYS A 148 -12.42 -21.12 5.82
C LYS A 148 -12.00 -21.43 4.38
N ASN A 149 -10.74 -21.17 4.05
CA ASN A 149 -10.23 -21.10 2.68
C ASN A 149 -9.18 -22.17 2.35
N GLY A 150 -8.94 -23.13 3.23
CA GLY A 150 -7.97 -24.22 3.02
C GLY A 150 -6.49 -23.79 3.13
N GLY A 151 -6.20 -22.68 3.79
CA GLY A 151 -4.84 -22.20 4.04
C GLY A 151 -4.13 -22.98 5.16
N PRO A 152 -2.79 -22.85 5.28
CA PRO A 152 -2.02 -23.52 6.32
C PRO A 152 -2.37 -22.97 7.71
N THR A 153 -2.57 -23.86 8.67
CA THR A 153 -2.88 -23.49 10.07
C THR A 153 -1.86 -24.00 11.08
N ASP A 154 -0.80 -24.65 10.59
CA ASP A 154 0.33 -25.07 11.39
C ASP A 154 1.11 -23.85 11.92
N CYS A 155 1.60 -23.96 13.16
CA CYS A 155 2.29 -22.86 13.83
C CYS A 155 3.56 -22.43 13.07
N ALA A 156 4.34 -23.39 12.57
CA ALA A 156 5.60 -23.13 11.88
C ALA A 156 5.40 -22.55 10.46
N ALA A 157 4.18 -22.58 9.92
CA ALA A 157 3.87 -21.92 8.65
C ALA A 157 3.87 -20.39 8.78
N CYS A 158 3.56 -19.87 9.98
CA CYS A 158 3.43 -18.44 10.25
C CYS A 158 4.53 -17.91 11.17
N HIS A 159 5.16 -18.77 11.95
CA HIS A 159 6.16 -18.41 12.94
C HIS A 159 7.50 -19.07 12.67
N HIS A 160 8.56 -18.34 12.95
CA HIS A 160 9.94 -18.83 12.94
C HIS A 160 10.49 -18.93 14.35
#